data_AF-A0A161ZAG9-F1
#
_entry.id   AF-A0A161ZAG9-F1
#
_cell.length_a   1.000
_cell.length_b   1.000
_cell.length_c   1.000
_cell.angle_alpha   90.00
_cell.angle_beta   90.00
_cell.angle_gamma   90.00
#
_symmetry.space_group_name_H-M   'P 1'
#
loop_
_entity.id
_entity.type
_entity.pdbx_description
1 polymer ?
#
loop_
_entity_poly.entity_id
_entity_poly.type
_entity_poly.pdbx_seq_one_letter_code
_entity_poly.pdbx_strand_id
1 'polypeptide(L)'
;MQVTTHQEQFLKQVASHNIRFQSFHWALGSFSLEPGQIEAFTNDPDSFVADQLGVTVEHLRAWGEFSESSQCIGTTSKNERCKSMALDAYRVSAPSQFVATNPDCFCATHGPVTLTITQEKLG
;
A
#
# COMPACT_ATOMS: atom_id res chain seq x y z
N MET A 1 -23.73 2.50 2.85
CA MET A 1 -24.39 2.43 4.17
C MET A 1 -24.29 3.80 4.82
N GLN A 2 -25.32 4.22 5.54
CA GLN A 2 -25.26 5.45 6.35
C GLN A 2 -25.44 5.05 7.82
N VAL A 3 -24.47 5.41 8.66
CA VAL A 3 -24.50 5.15 10.10
C VAL A 3 -25.05 6.40 10.78
N THR A 4 -26.16 6.25 11.47
CA THR A 4 -26.74 7.34 12.25
C THR A 4 -25.89 7.63 13.50
N THR A 5 -25.99 8.85 14.04
CA THR A 5 -25.32 9.22 15.29
C THR A 5 -25.66 8.28 16.45
N HIS A 6 -26.92 7.81 16.53
CA HIS A 6 -27.34 6.87 17.57
C HIS A 6 -26.66 5.50 17.40
N GLN A 7 -26.54 5.00 16.17
CA GLN A 7 -25.82 3.75 15.89
C GLN A 7 -24.32 3.89 16.20
N GLU A 8 -23.69 5.02 15.87
CA GLU A 8 -22.29 5.25 16.20
C GLU A 8 -22.07 5.30 17.72
N GLN A 9 -22.96 5.95 18.48
CA GLN A 9 -22.92 5.96 19.95
C GLN A 9 -23.07 4.55 20.54
N PHE A 10 -23.98 3.75 19.99
CA PHE A 10 -24.13 2.34 20.38
C PHE A 10 -22.84 1.56 20.12
N LEU A 11 -22.22 1.72 18.95
CA LEU A 11 -20.95 1.07 18.61
C LEU A 11 -19.80 1.51 19.53
N LYS A 12 -19.76 2.79 19.93
CA LYS A 12 -18.83 3.30 20.95
C LYS A 12 -19.08 2.67 22.33
N GLN A 13 -20.34 2.49 22.72
CA GLN A 13 -20.67 1.80 23.96
C GLN A 13 -20.22 0.33 23.91
N VAL A 14 -20.45 -0.37 22.80
CA VAL A 14 -19.94 -1.73 22.59
C VAL A 14 -18.41 -1.77 22.72
N ALA A 15 -17.70 -0.83 22.09
CA ALA A 15 -16.24 -0.73 22.18
C ALA A 15 -15.74 -0.53 23.63
N SER A 16 -16.50 0.18 24.47
CA SER A 16 -16.15 0.42 25.89
C SER A 16 -16.06 -0.87 26.73
N HIS A 17 -16.60 -1.98 26.23
CA HIS A 17 -16.50 -3.31 26.84
C HIS A 17 -15.32 -4.15 26.31
N ASN A 18 -14.28 -3.51 25.76
CA ASN A 18 -13.11 -4.15 25.14
C ASN A 18 -13.43 -4.98 23.88
N ILE A 19 -14.59 -4.77 23.28
CA ILE A 19 -14.94 -5.35 21.98
C ILE A 19 -14.28 -4.50 20.90
N ARG A 20 -13.61 -5.15 19.94
CA ARG A 20 -12.92 -4.47 18.84
C ARG A 20 -13.60 -4.82 17.53
N PHE A 21 -13.73 -3.82 16.65
CA PHE A 21 -14.19 -4.03 15.29
C PHE A 21 -12.96 -4.31 14.42
N GLN A 22 -12.90 -5.50 13.85
CA GLN A 22 -11.88 -5.85 12.87
C GLN A 22 -12.48 -5.85 11.47
N SER A 23 -11.66 -5.43 10.52
CA SER A 23 -11.94 -5.54 9.09
C SER A 23 -10.75 -6.14 8.37
N PHE A 24 -10.96 -6.47 7.10
CA PHE A 24 -9.94 -6.92 6.18
C PHE A 24 -9.97 -6.05 4.92
N HIS A 25 -8.80 -5.61 4.48
CA HIS A 25 -8.61 -5.02 3.16
C HIS A 25 -7.59 -5.87 2.39
N TRP A 26 -7.82 -6.06 1.09
CA TRP A 26 -7.05 -7.00 0.28
C TRP A 26 -5.56 -6.64 0.20
N ALA A 27 -5.20 -5.35 0.21
CA ALA A 27 -3.81 -4.90 0.19
C ALA A 27 -3.20 -4.78 1.61
N LEU A 28 -3.98 -4.36 2.61
CA LEU A 28 -3.47 -4.08 3.96
C LEU A 28 -3.52 -5.31 4.90
N GLY A 29 -4.35 -6.30 4.59
CA GLY A 29 -4.68 -7.39 5.51
C GLY A 29 -5.70 -6.97 6.57
N SER A 30 -5.62 -7.60 7.75
CA SER A 30 -6.54 -7.33 8.86
C SER A 30 -6.12 -6.12 9.68
N PHE A 31 -7.07 -5.26 10.01
CA PHE A 31 -6.84 -4.08 10.84
C PHE A 31 -8.07 -3.73 11.68
N SER A 32 -7.88 -2.90 12.71
CA SER A 32 -8.97 -2.44 13.58
C SER A 32 -9.61 -1.18 13.03
N LEU A 33 -10.94 -1.09 13.13
CA LEU A 33 -11.72 0.10 12.84
C LEU A 33 -12.25 0.71 14.13
N GLU A 34 -12.13 2.02 14.25
CA GLU A 34 -12.91 2.78 15.22
C GLU A 34 -14.37 2.88 14.77
N PRO A 35 -15.34 2.96 15.70
CA PRO A 35 -16.76 3.08 15.36
C PRO A 35 -17.09 4.15 14.32
N GLY A 36 -16.45 5.32 14.40
CA GLY A 36 -16.66 6.43 13.46
C GLY A 36 -16.06 6.20 12.07
N GLN A 37 -15.20 5.20 11.90
CA GLN A 37 -14.58 4.85 10.62
C GLN A 37 -15.37 3.80 9.82
N ILE A 38 -16.29 3.08 10.48
CA ILE A 38 -17.02 1.96 9.89
C ILE A 38 -17.80 2.39 8.64
N GLU A 39 -18.47 3.54 8.67
CA GLU A 39 -19.20 4.04 7.50
C GLU A 39 -18.27 4.32 6.32
N ALA A 40 -17.22 5.11 6.55
CA ALA A 40 -16.28 5.50 5.50
C ALA A 40 -15.63 4.27 4.86
N PHE A 41 -15.14 3.34 5.68
CA PHE A 41 -14.57 2.09 5.19
C PHE A 41 -15.59 1.24 4.44
N THR A 42 -16.83 1.10 4.93
CA THR A 42 -17.84 0.27 4.26
C THR A 42 -18.26 0.83 2.90
N ASN A 43 -18.24 2.16 2.74
CA ASN A 43 -18.65 2.83 1.50
C ASN A 43 -17.56 2.81 0.44
N ASP A 44 -16.31 3.05 0.82
CA ASP A 44 -15.16 3.02 -0.09
C ASP A 44 -13.88 2.55 0.64
N PRO A 45 -13.66 1.22 0.72
CA PRO A 45 -12.51 0.65 1.41
C PRO A 45 -11.16 1.10 0.85
N ASP A 46 -11.04 1.24 -0.48
CA ASP A 46 -9.79 1.58 -1.14
C ASP A 46 -9.39 3.03 -0.84
N SER A 47 -10.33 3.97 -1.00
CA SER A 47 -10.08 5.38 -0.69
C SER A 47 -9.82 5.58 0.81
N PHE A 48 -10.59 4.91 1.67
CA PHE A 48 -10.37 4.96 3.12
C PHE A 48 -8.95 4.52 3.48
N VAL A 49 -8.49 3.36 2.97
CA VAL A 49 -7.15 2.84 3.29
C VAL A 49 -6.05 3.72 2.68
N ALA A 50 -6.24 4.21 1.45
CA ALA A 50 -5.28 5.09 0.80
C ALA A 50 -5.07 6.38 1.61
N ASP A 51 -6.16 7.00 2.07
CA ASP A 51 -6.13 8.19 2.93
C ASP A 51 -5.43 7.92 4.27
N GLN A 52 -5.72 6.79 4.93
CA GLN A 52 -5.05 6.41 6.18
C GLN A 52 -3.54 6.23 6.01
N LEU A 53 -3.10 5.77 4.85
CA LEU A 53 -1.69 5.53 4.53
C LEU A 53 -1.01 6.74 3.87
N GLY A 54 -1.76 7.81 3.58
CA GLY A 54 -1.24 9.03 2.96
C GLY A 54 -0.77 8.82 1.51
N VAL A 55 -1.40 7.92 0.76
CA VAL A 55 -1.08 7.60 -0.64
C VAL A 55 -2.31 7.73 -1.53
N THR A 56 -2.14 7.73 -2.85
CA THR A 56 -3.28 7.65 -3.77
C THR A 56 -3.81 6.22 -3.86
N VAL A 57 -5.07 6.07 -4.28
CA VAL A 57 -5.70 4.75 -4.51
C VAL A 57 -4.92 3.93 -5.54
N GLU A 58 -4.40 4.57 -6.59
CA GLU A 58 -3.59 3.92 -7.61
C GLU A 58 -2.28 3.39 -7.03
N HIS A 59 -1.65 4.15 -6.13
CA HIS A 59 -0.42 3.74 -5.46
C HIS A 59 -0.65 2.58 -4.48
N LEU A 60 -1.75 2.64 -3.71
CA LEU A 60 -2.19 1.54 -2.85
C LEU A 60 -2.40 0.26 -3.66
N ARG A 61 -3.09 0.35 -4.81
CA ARG A 61 -3.35 -0.78 -5.70
C ARG A 61 -2.06 -1.39 -6.23
N ALA A 62 -1.17 -0.57 -6.76
CA ALA A 62 0.10 -1.02 -7.30
C ALA A 62 0.99 -1.68 -6.24
N TRP A 63 0.99 -1.17 -5.01
CA TRP A 63 1.67 -1.81 -3.89
C TRP A 63 1.00 -3.12 -3.48
N GLY A 64 -0.34 -3.18 -3.42
CA GLY A 64 -1.07 -4.41 -3.10
C GLY A 64 -0.72 -5.54 -4.07
N GLU A 65 -0.78 -5.27 -5.37
CA GLU A 65 -0.37 -6.22 -6.42
C GLU A 65 1.10 -6.65 -6.30
N PHE A 66 1.99 -5.70 -5.96
CA PHE A 66 3.39 -6.01 -5.70
C PHE A 66 3.57 -6.89 -4.45
N SER A 67 2.85 -6.61 -3.38
CA SER A 67 2.95 -7.34 -2.11
C SER A 67 2.53 -8.80 -2.26
N GLU A 68 1.55 -9.09 -3.11
CA GLU A 68 1.08 -10.45 -3.39
C GLU A 68 2.02 -11.22 -4.34
N SER A 69 2.50 -10.55 -5.41
CA SER A 69 3.26 -11.22 -6.48
C SER A 69 4.78 -11.15 -6.31
N SER A 70 5.27 -10.19 -5.52
CA SER A 70 6.68 -9.78 -5.46
C SER A 70 7.28 -9.48 -6.84
N GLN A 71 6.46 -9.06 -7.81
CA GLN A 71 6.88 -8.88 -9.20
C GLN A 71 7.66 -7.58 -9.38
N CYS A 72 8.79 -7.65 -10.09
CA CYS A 72 9.64 -6.51 -10.40
C CYS A 72 8.86 -5.35 -11.02
N ILE A 73 9.17 -4.13 -10.58
CA ILE A 73 8.45 -2.94 -11.04
C ILE A 73 8.94 -2.34 -12.35
N GLY A 74 10.11 -2.77 -12.83
CA GLY A 74 10.70 -2.32 -14.08
C GLY A 74 9.87 -2.70 -15.32
N THR A 75 10.13 -2.01 -16.42
CA THR A 75 9.53 -2.29 -17.73
C THR A 75 10.56 -2.87 -18.69
N THR A 76 10.14 -3.85 -19.49
CA THR A 76 10.97 -4.42 -20.56
C THR A 76 11.16 -3.43 -21.70
N SER A 77 12.03 -3.75 -22.67
CA SER A 77 12.21 -2.95 -23.89
C SER A 77 10.95 -2.81 -24.75
N LYS A 78 9.92 -3.62 -24.52
CA LYS A 78 8.59 -3.53 -25.15
C LYS A 78 7.60 -2.68 -24.34
N ASN A 79 8.08 -1.98 -23.30
CA ASN A 79 7.26 -1.20 -22.37
C ASN A 79 6.21 -2.04 -21.61
N GLU A 80 6.48 -3.33 -21.41
CA GLU A 80 5.64 -4.24 -20.62
C GLU A 80 6.22 -4.41 -19.22
N ARG A 81 5.36 -4.63 -18.21
CA ARG A 81 5.80 -4.91 -16.83
C ARG A 81 6.70 -6.16 -16.79
N CYS A 82 7.85 -6.05 -16.15
CA CYS A 82 8.77 -7.16 -15.96
C CYS A 82 8.09 -8.29 -15.20
N LYS A 83 8.21 -9.55 -15.66
CA LYS A 83 7.63 -10.73 -14.99
C LYS A 83 8.56 -11.45 -14.02
N SER A 84 9.79 -10.97 -13.88
CA SER A 84 10.73 -11.52 -12.88
C SER A 84 10.34 -11.07 -11.48
N MET A 85 10.68 -11.88 -10.47
CA MET A 85 10.54 -11.48 -9.07
C MET A 85 11.56 -10.38 -8.70
N ALA A 86 11.13 -9.45 -7.85
CA ALA A 86 12.02 -8.55 -7.15
C ALA A 86 12.78 -9.31 -6.06
N LEU A 87 14.08 -9.01 -5.91
CA LEU A 87 14.99 -9.83 -5.09
C LEU A 87 14.73 -9.69 -3.59
N ASP A 88 14.44 -8.46 -3.15
CA ASP A 88 14.28 -8.11 -1.74
C ASP A 88 12.85 -7.61 -1.44
N ALA A 89 11.85 -8.09 -2.19
CA ALA A 89 10.45 -7.66 -2.07
C ALA A 89 9.90 -7.74 -0.64
N TYR A 90 10.37 -8.72 0.16
CA TYR A 90 10.01 -8.90 1.57
C TYR A 90 10.36 -7.70 2.47
N ARG A 91 11.23 -6.78 2.02
CA ARG A 91 11.59 -5.54 2.74
C ARG A 91 10.61 -4.39 2.49
N VAL A 92 9.76 -4.49 1.47
CA VAL A 92 8.79 -3.47 1.08
C VAL A 92 7.46 -3.74 1.79
N SER A 93 7.45 -3.51 3.09
CA SER A 93 6.30 -3.77 3.98
C SER A 93 5.19 -2.71 3.95
N ALA A 94 5.43 -1.55 3.33
CA ALA A 94 4.49 -0.45 3.31
C ALA A 94 4.43 0.25 1.93
N PRO A 95 3.29 0.86 1.56
CA PRO A 95 3.16 1.57 0.30
C PRO A 95 4.19 2.70 0.13
N SER A 96 4.59 3.37 1.21
CA SER A 96 5.60 4.44 1.17
C SER A 96 6.99 3.96 0.74
N GLN A 97 7.26 2.66 0.87
CA GLN A 97 8.51 2.03 0.42
C GLN A 97 8.39 1.55 -1.03
N PHE A 98 7.18 1.45 -1.57
CA PHE A 98 6.92 1.04 -2.94
C PHE A 98 7.13 2.21 -3.90
N VAL A 99 8.38 2.50 -4.23
CA VAL A 99 8.75 3.64 -5.10
C VAL A 99 9.79 3.22 -6.12
N ALA A 100 9.83 3.91 -7.26
CA ALA A 100 10.76 3.60 -8.35
C ALA A 100 12.25 3.76 -7.97
N THR A 101 12.54 4.45 -6.88
CA THR A 101 13.91 4.60 -6.33
C THR A 101 14.29 3.51 -5.34
N ASN A 102 13.35 2.66 -4.91
CA ASN A 102 13.63 1.59 -3.97
C ASN A 102 14.18 0.36 -4.73
N PRO A 103 15.46 -0.02 -4.54
CA PRO A 103 16.05 -1.20 -5.17
C PRO A 103 15.29 -2.50 -4.87
N ASP A 104 14.66 -2.59 -3.70
CA ASP A 104 13.96 -3.80 -3.24
C ASP A 104 12.72 -4.11 -4.09
N CYS A 105 12.27 -3.17 -4.91
CA CYS A 105 11.17 -3.32 -5.87
C CYS A 105 11.61 -3.90 -7.23
N PHE A 106 12.90 -4.19 -7.45
CA PHE A 106 13.44 -4.60 -8.74
C PHE A 106 14.08 -5.99 -8.74
N CYS A 107 14.09 -6.64 -9.92
CA CYS A 107 14.86 -7.86 -10.16
C CYS A 107 16.32 -7.54 -10.49
N ALA A 108 17.18 -8.55 -10.57
CA ALA A 108 18.60 -8.38 -10.92
C ALA A 108 18.83 -7.64 -12.26
N THR A 109 17.96 -7.84 -13.26
CA THR A 109 18.09 -7.22 -14.59
C THR A 109 17.72 -5.74 -14.58
N HIS A 110 16.65 -5.38 -13.85
CA HIS A 110 16.18 -4.00 -13.72
C HIS A 110 16.71 -3.35 -12.45
N GLY A 111 17.75 -3.93 -11.83
CA GLY A 111 18.30 -3.51 -10.55
C GLY A 111 18.49 -2.00 -10.48
N PRO A 112 18.60 -1.43 -9.27
CA PRO A 112 18.53 0.02 -9.06
C PRO A 112 19.36 0.73 -10.10
N VAL A 113 18.73 1.61 -10.88
CA VAL A 113 19.45 2.54 -11.73
C VAL A 113 20.35 3.30 -10.77
N THR A 114 21.59 2.87 -10.69
CA THR A 114 22.63 3.61 -10.00
C THR A 114 22.75 4.84 -10.87
N LEU A 115 22.12 5.94 -10.46
CA LEU A 115 22.37 7.25 -11.04
C LEU A 115 23.87 7.45 -10.88
N THR A 116 24.61 7.07 -11.91
CA THR A 116 26.04 7.27 -11.99
C THR A 116 26.13 8.77 -12.21
N ILE A 117 26.25 9.54 -11.12
CA ILE A 117 26.65 10.92 -11.20
C ILE A 117 28.07 10.86 -11.77
N THR A 118 28.18 11.01 -13.09
CA THR A 118 29.44 11.28 -13.75
C THR A 118 29.95 12.62 -13.22
N GLN A 119 30.73 12.57 -12.13
CA GLN A 119 31.69 13.62 -11.85
C GLN A 119 32.81 13.49 -12.88
N GLU A 120 32.57 14.01 -14.08
CA GLU A 120 33.63 14.27 -15.04
C GLU A 120 33.68 15.76 -15.37
N LYS A 121 34.80 16.36 -14.91
CA LYS A 121 35.45 17.60 -15.38
C LYS A 121 34.88 18.93 -14.88
N LEU A 122 35.33 19.31 -13.68
CA LEU A 122 35.92 20.64 -13.49
C LEU A 122 37.44 20.45 -13.41
N GLY A 123 38.07 20.54 -14.57
CA GLY A 123 39.48 20.90 -14.72
C GLY A 123 39.56 22.37 -15.13
#